data_AF-A0A920IZM1-F1
#
_entry.id   AF-A0A920IZM1-F1
#
_cell.length_a   1.000
_cell.length_b   1.000
_cell.length_c   1.000
_cell.angle_alpha   90.00
_cell.angle_beta   90.00
_cell.angle_gamma   90.00
#
_symmetry.space_group_name_H-M   'P 1'
#
loop_
_entity.id
_entity.type
_entity.pdbx_description
1 polymer ?
#
loop_
_entity_poly.entity_id
_entity_poly.type
_entity_poly.pdbx_seq_one_letter_code
_entity_poly.pdbx_strand_id
1 'polypeptide(L)'
;MPTNKNDNSKPSDLKITDMRISVVGHGGWRWPIIKLYTNQDIVGIGEVRDGASAKYALSLKSRILGENPCDIDKIFQKIKQFGGHGRLGGEFVV
;
A
#
# COMPACT_ATOMS: atom_id res chain seq x y z
N MET A 1 8.91 -30.54 -6.54
CA MET A 1 10.08 -29.80 -7.07
C MET A 1 10.16 -28.48 -6.30
N PRO A 2 11.19 -28.19 -5.50
CA PRO A 2 11.37 -26.86 -4.95
C PRO A 2 11.78 -25.93 -6.10
N THR A 3 10.94 -24.95 -6.40
CA THR A 3 11.27 -23.91 -7.38
C THR A 3 12.43 -23.09 -6.82
N ASN A 4 13.55 -23.08 -7.53
CA ASN A 4 14.72 -22.26 -7.25
C ASN A 4 14.33 -20.77 -7.41
N LYS A 5 13.79 -20.18 -6.35
CA LYS A 5 13.41 -18.77 -6.30
C LYS A 5 14.71 -17.98 -6.13
N ASN A 6 15.19 -17.40 -7.23
CA ASN A 6 16.40 -16.60 -7.24
C ASN A 6 16.11 -15.26 -6.54
N ASP A 7 16.28 -15.22 -5.21
CA ASP A 7 16.04 -14.03 -4.38
C ASP A 7 17.04 -12.88 -4.63
N ASN A 8 18.03 -13.09 -5.50
CA ASN A 8 18.99 -12.07 -5.96
C ASN A 8 18.35 -10.89 -6.72
N SER A 9 17.07 -10.99 -7.06
CA SER A 9 16.33 -9.92 -7.75
C SER A 9 15.57 -8.98 -6.82
N LYS A 10 15.46 -9.32 -5.53
CA LYS A 10 14.88 -8.39 -4.54
C LYS A 10 15.97 -7.40 -4.15
N PRO A 11 15.79 -6.09 -4.35
CA PRO A 11 16.66 -5.14 -3.68
C PRO A 11 16.38 -5.29 -2.18
N SER A 12 17.30 -5.97 -1.49
CA SER A 12 17.18 -6.33 -0.07
C SER A 12 17.07 -5.09 0.82
N ASP A 13 17.58 -3.97 0.33
CA ASP A 13 17.49 -2.67 1.00
C ASP A 13 16.29 -1.82 0.53
N LEU A 14 15.47 -2.27 -0.43
CA LEU A 14 14.30 -1.49 -0.84
C LEU A 14 13.31 -1.41 0.32
N LYS A 15 12.98 -0.19 0.73
CA LYS A 15 12.15 0.11 1.89
C LYS A 15 11.21 1.26 1.55
N ILE A 16 9.97 1.16 2.02
CA ILE A 16 9.02 2.26 1.95
C ILE A 16 9.47 3.35 2.92
N THR A 17 9.76 4.55 2.42
CA THR A 17 10.25 5.69 3.19
C THR A 17 9.15 6.69 3.52
N ASP A 18 8.16 6.83 2.63
CA ASP A 18 7.05 7.75 2.84
C ASP A 18 5.76 7.24 2.19
N MET A 19 4.63 7.71 2.71
CA MET A 19 3.31 7.55 2.11
C MET A 19 2.59 8.89 2.15
N ARG A 20 2.04 9.28 1.00
CA ARG A 20 1.21 10.47 0.83
C ARG A 20 -0.14 10.09 0.28
N ILE A 21 -1.14 10.88 0.61
CA ILE A 21 -2.52 10.67 0.17
C ILE A 21 -3.02 11.95 -0.47
N SER A 22 -3.71 11.83 -1.59
CA SER A 22 -4.39 12.92 -2.27
C SER A 22 -5.80 12.46 -2.58
N VAL A 23 -6.80 13.18 -2.08
CA VAL A 23 -8.21 12.85 -2.36
C VAL A 23 -8.63 13.63 -3.58
N VAL A 24 -8.91 12.93 -4.66
CA VAL A 24 -9.49 13.51 -5.87
C VAL A 24 -11.00 13.28 -5.82
N GLY A 25 -11.80 14.28 -6.15
CA GLY A 25 -13.25 14.14 -6.09
C GLY A 25 -13.96 15.12 -7.00
N HIS A 26 -15.06 14.67 -7.60
CA HIS A 26 -15.94 15.49 -8.43
C HIS A 26 -17.39 15.05 -8.22
N GLY A 27 -18.33 16.01 -8.16
CA GLY A 27 -19.77 15.70 -8.07
C GLY A 27 -20.19 14.89 -6.84
N GLY A 28 -19.53 15.07 -5.69
CA GLY A 28 -19.84 14.36 -4.44
C GLY A 28 -19.10 13.03 -4.24
N TRP A 29 -18.39 12.54 -5.26
CA TRP A 29 -17.54 11.36 -5.18
C TRP A 29 -16.13 11.71 -4.69
N ARG A 30 -15.50 10.77 -3.97
CA ARG A 30 -14.13 10.91 -3.45
C ARG A 30 -13.35 9.63 -3.73
N TRP A 31 -12.20 9.79 -4.37
CA TRP A 31 -11.22 8.76 -4.68
C TRP A 31 -9.90 9.13 -4.00
N PRO A 32 -9.61 8.55 -2.82
CA PRO A 32 -8.32 8.71 -2.19
C PRO A 32 -7.26 7.96 -2.98
N ILE A 33 -6.29 8.69 -3.50
CA ILE A 33 -5.10 8.17 -4.17
C ILE A 33 -3.96 8.16 -3.16
N ILE A 34 -3.29 7.03 -3.03
CA ILE A 34 -2.10 6.83 -2.21
C ILE A 34 -0.89 6.81 -3.12
N LYS A 35 0.17 7.49 -2.68
CA LYS A 35 1.49 7.46 -3.31
C LYS A 35 2.52 7.02 -2.29
N LEU A 36 3.23 5.93 -2.57
CA LEU A 36 4.32 5.39 -1.77
C LEU A 36 5.65 5.82 -2.36
N TYR A 37 6.58 6.22 -1.50
CA TYR A 37 7.96 6.50 -1.85
C TYR A 37 8.86 5.45 -1.21
N THR A 38 9.96 5.17 -1.89
CA THR A 38 10.97 4.23 -1.42
C THR A 38 12.34 4.91 -1.33
N ASN A 39 13.31 4.25 -0.70
CA ASN A 39 14.70 4.73 -0.59
C ASN A 39 15.52 4.62 -1.89
N GLN A 40 14.96 4.05 -2.95
CA GLN A 40 15.60 3.93 -4.26
C GLN A 40 14.89 4.78 -5.33
N ASP A 41 14.19 5.83 -4.91
CA ASP A 41 13.42 6.74 -5.77
C ASP A 41 12.31 6.05 -6.60
N ILE A 42 11.93 4.82 -6.25
CA ILE A 42 10.78 4.13 -6.83
C ILE A 42 9.51 4.63 -6.14
N VAL A 43 8.50 4.91 -6.96
CA VAL A 43 7.19 5.39 -6.51
C VAL A 43 6.11 4.38 -6.88
N GLY A 44 5.32 3.97 -5.89
CA GLY A 44 4.11 3.17 -6.09
C GLY A 44 2.86 4.04 -5.99
N ILE A 45 1.84 3.77 -6.80
CA ILE A 45 0.57 4.50 -6.76
C ILE A 45 -0.55 3.50 -6.62
N GLY A 46 -1.43 3.73 -5.65
CA GLY A 46 -2.61 2.92 -5.41
C GLY A 46 -3.85 3.77 -5.19
N GLU A 47 -5.01 3.20 -5.43
CA GLU A 47 -6.30 3.81 -5.09
C GLU A 47 -6.87 3.12 -3.85
N VAL A 48 -7.56 3.88 -3.00
CA VAL A 48 -8.43 3.33 -1.97
C VAL A 48 -9.83 3.21 -2.56
N ARG A 49 -10.27 1.99 -2.84
CA ARG A 49 -11.61 1.74 -3.41
C ARG A 49 -12.77 2.09 -2.45
N ASP A 50 -13.96 2.26 -3.02
CA ASP A 50 -15.25 2.48 -2.35
C ASP A 50 -15.40 3.75 -1.50
N GLY A 51 -14.56 4.75 -1.73
CA GLY A 51 -14.61 5.99 -0.95
C GLY A 51 -14.24 5.78 0.53
N ALA A 52 -13.51 4.71 0.85
CA ALA A 52 -13.01 4.50 2.21
C ALA A 52 -12.12 5.66 2.65
N SER A 53 -12.12 5.97 3.94
CA SER A 53 -11.58 7.23 4.43
C SER A 53 -10.07 7.35 4.20
N ALA A 54 -9.62 8.47 3.63
CA ALA A 54 -8.20 8.82 3.53
C ALA A 54 -7.48 8.75 4.89
N LYS A 55 -8.19 9.05 5.98
CA LYS A 55 -7.66 8.96 7.35
C LYS A 55 -7.32 7.53 7.76
N TYR A 56 -8.07 6.57 7.25
CA TYR A 56 -7.85 5.15 7.51
C TYR A 56 -6.63 4.64 6.75
N ALA A 57 -6.49 5.00 5.48
CA ALA A 57 -5.26 4.78 4.71
C ALA A 57 -4.03 5.43 5.38
N LEU A 58 -4.15 6.64 5.94
CA LEU A 58 -3.05 7.27 6.67
C LEU A 58 -2.67 6.50 7.93
N SER A 59 -3.61 5.82 8.58
CA SER A 59 -3.33 4.97 9.74
C SER A 59 -2.50 3.72 9.36
N LEU A 60 -2.57 3.28 8.10
CA LEU A 60 -1.76 2.17 7.58
C LEU A 60 -0.31 2.57 7.34
N LYS A 61 -0.03 3.86 7.11
CA LYS A 61 1.33 4.38 6.90
C LYS A 61 2.29 3.86 7.96
N SER A 62 1.97 4.02 9.25
CA SER A 62 2.86 3.61 10.35
C SER A 62 3.16 2.11 10.38
N ARG A 63 2.33 1.27 9.73
CA ARG A 63 2.49 -0.20 9.70
C ARG A 63 3.35 -0.71 8.55
N ILE A 64 3.52 0.10 7.50
CA ILE A 64 4.23 -0.28 6.27
C ILE A 64 5.53 0.50 6.04
N LEU A 65 5.76 1.62 6.75
CA LEU A 65 7.03 2.32 6.71
C LEU A 65 8.19 1.38 7.12
N GLY A 66 9.27 1.40 6.36
CA GLY A 66 10.45 0.57 6.57
C GLY A 66 10.32 -0.88 6.07
N GLU A 67 9.15 -1.30 5.59
CA GLU A 67 8.97 -2.62 4.99
C GLU A 67 9.41 -2.65 3.53
N ASN A 68 9.81 -3.83 3.06
CA ASN A 68 10.17 -4.04 1.67
C ASN A 68 8.90 -4.18 0.81
N PRO A 69 8.65 -3.29 -0.17
CA PRO A 69 7.46 -3.33 -1.00
C PRO A 69 7.37 -4.59 -1.86
N CYS A 70 8.46 -5.32 -2.08
CA CYS A 70 8.46 -6.60 -2.80
C CYS A 70 7.90 -7.77 -1.98
N ASP A 71 7.74 -7.61 -0.66
CA ASP A 71 7.13 -8.62 0.21
C ASP A 71 5.61 -8.40 0.30
N ILE A 72 4.96 -8.49 -0.85
CA ILE A 72 3.53 -8.20 -1.04
C ILE A 72 2.67 -9.02 -0.09
N ASP A 73 2.94 -10.31 0.12
CA ASP A 73 2.16 -11.16 1.02
C ASP A 73 2.20 -10.67 2.48
N LYS A 74 3.38 -10.24 2.96
CA LYS A 74 3.56 -9.74 4.33
C LYS A 74 2.82 -8.42 4.52
N ILE A 75 2.96 -7.50 3.55
CA ILE A 75 2.27 -6.21 3.54
C ILE A 75 0.76 -6.44 3.45
N PHE A 76 0.31 -7.30 2.54
CA PHE A 76 -1.09 -7.63 2.36
C PHE A 76 -1.68 -8.25 3.62
N GLN A 77 -1.02 -9.19 4.30
CA GLN A 77 -1.53 -9.75 5.57
C GLN A 77 -1.68 -8.68 6.67
N LYS A 78 -0.75 -7.73 6.77
CA LYS A 78 -0.87 -6.59 7.70
C LYS A 78 -2.05 -5.67 7.38
N ILE A 79 -2.37 -5.52 6.09
CA ILE A 79 -3.45 -4.65 5.60
C ILE A 79 -4.80 -5.40 5.54
N LYS A 80 -4.80 -6.72 5.33
CA LYS A 80 -5.98 -7.56 5.07
C LYS A 80 -7.00 -7.50 6.21
N GLN A 81 -6.55 -7.38 7.45
CA GLN A 81 -7.43 -7.20 8.62
C GLN A 81 -8.32 -5.95 8.51
N PHE A 82 -7.94 -5.00 7.65
CA PHE A 82 -8.64 -3.76 7.42
C PHE A 82 -9.53 -3.78 6.16
N GLY A 83 -9.46 -4.86 5.38
CA GLY A 83 -10.32 -5.15 4.22
C GLY A 83 -11.45 -6.17 4.51
N GLY A 84 -11.78 -6.42 5.78
CA GLY A 84 -12.82 -7.36 6.21
C GLY A 84 -14.27 -6.92 5.92
N HIS A 85 -15.25 -7.63 6.53
CA HIS A 85 -16.71 -7.55 6.33
C HIS A 85 -17.40 -6.19 6.69
N GLY A 86 -16.72 -5.06 6.46
CA GLY A 86 -17.27 -3.71 6.57
C GLY A 86 -16.70 -2.71 5.56
N ARG A 87 -15.85 -3.12 4.61
CA ARG A 87 -15.25 -2.26 3.56
C ARG A 87 -14.57 -0.98 4.10
N LEU A 88 -14.19 -0.94 5.38
CA LEU A 88 -13.69 0.27 6.04
C LEU A 88 -12.32 0.74 5.49
N GLY A 89 -11.57 -0.15 4.83
CA GLY A 89 -10.23 0.12 4.33
C GLY A 89 -10.04 0.27 2.83
N GLY A 90 -11.06 -0.02 2.02
CA GLY A 90 -10.89 -0.15 0.58
C GLY A 90 -9.92 -1.28 0.19
N GLU A 91 -9.88 -1.58 -1.11
CA GLU A 91 -8.87 -2.46 -1.70
C GLU A 91 -7.67 -1.59 -2.10
N PHE A 92 -6.47 -1.98 -1.66
CA PHE A 92 -5.20 -1.29 -1.94
C PHE A 92 -4.40 -2.13 -2.94
N VAL A 93 -4.08 -1.55 -4.10
CA VAL A 93 -3.23 -2.17 -5.12
C VAL A 93 -1.99 -1.29 -5.28
N VAL A 94 -0.80 -1.90 -5.17
CA VAL A 94 0.51 -1.26 -5.37
C VAL A 94 1.03 -1.61 -6.75
#